data_AF-A0A0M3IQU9-F1
#
_entry.id   AF-A0A0M3IQU9-F1
#
_cell.length_a   1.000
_cell.length_b   1.000
_cell.length_c   1.000
_cell.angle_alpha   90.00
_cell.angle_beta   90.00
_cell.angle_gamma   90.00
#
_symmetry.space_group_name_H-M   'P 1'
#
loop_
_entity.id
_entity.type
_entity.pdbx_description
1 polymer ?
#
loop_
_entity_poly.entity_id
_entity_poly.type
_entity_poly.pdbx_seq_one_letter_code
_entity_poly.pdbx_strand_id
1 'polypeptide(L)'
;MWKYNVDCRYAPLSCHVAREQCRKDDLESWLYQQVELTTGRLPWKNMKDRDDVGKCKKLCRQKEYVKELLGGCPREYLAILRLIDSLRYYSDPDYARICEYLREAIRNNNVSEYPYDWEMLNEKTAAE
;
A
#
# COMPACT_ATOMS: atom_id res chain seq x y z
N MET A 1 -15.09 -23.09 4.37
CA MET A 1 -14.84 -22.53 3.02
C MET A 1 -15.40 -21.12 2.99
N TRP A 2 -14.54 -20.09 2.99
CA TRP A 2 -14.96 -18.70 3.12
C TRP A 2 -15.75 -18.25 1.87
N LYS A 3 -17.08 -18.15 2.04
CA LYS A 3 -18.08 -17.94 0.97
C LYS A 3 -18.54 -16.49 0.82
N TYR A 4 -17.80 -15.52 1.36
CA TYR A 4 -18.18 -14.11 1.34
C TYR A 4 -17.10 -13.24 0.68
N ASN A 5 -17.56 -12.29 -0.14
CA ASN A 5 -16.81 -11.31 -0.93
C ASN A 5 -15.82 -10.48 -0.09
N VAL A 6 -14.70 -11.05 0.32
CA VAL A 6 -13.59 -10.25 0.85
C VAL A 6 -12.97 -9.52 -0.34
N ASP A 7 -13.02 -8.18 -0.30
CA ASP A 7 -12.47 -7.31 -1.33
C ASP A 7 -10.98 -7.64 -1.56
N CYS A 8 -10.69 -8.19 -2.74
CA CYS A 8 -9.33 -8.57 -3.13
C CYS A 8 -8.43 -7.37 -3.37
N ARG A 9 -8.97 -6.14 -3.40
CA ARG A 9 -8.21 -4.92 -3.67
C ARG A 9 -7.04 -4.76 -2.72
N TYR A 10 -7.29 -4.79 -1.41
CA TYR A 10 -6.23 -4.65 -0.41
C TYR A 10 -5.77 -5.98 0.18
N ALA A 11 -6.43 -7.10 -0.17
CA ALA A 11 -6.06 -8.41 0.37
C ALA A 11 -4.57 -8.73 0.14
N PRO A 12 -3.82 -9.14 1.18
CA PRO A 12 -2.41 -9.46 1.09
C PRO A 12 -2.17 -10.71 0.23
N LEU A 13 -0.94 -10.92 -0.24
CA LEU A 13 -0.61 -12.06 -1.10
C LEU A 13 -0.88 -13.42 -0.43
N SER A 14 -0.75 -13.49 0.89
CA SER A 14 -1.06 -14.67 1.71
C SER A 14 -2.51 -15.15 1.55
N CYS A 15 -3.47 -14.23 1.43
CA CYS A 15 -4.88 -14.55 1.22
C CYS A 15 -5.13 -15.27 -0.11
N HIS A 16 -4.36 -14.93 -1.15
CA HIS A 16 -4.47 -15.54 -2.48
C HIS A 16 -3.90 -16.96 -2.55
N VAL A 17 -3.18 -17.40 -1.52
CA VAL A 17 -2.64 -18.77 -1.41
C VAL A 17 -3.15 -19.50 -0.16
N ALA A 18 -4.26 -19.04 0.41
CA ALA A 18 -4.93 -19.61 1.58
C ALA A 18 -4.00 -19.85 2.79
N ARG A 19 -3.03 -18.95 3.00
CA ARG A 19 -2.19 -18.95 4.20
C ARG A 19 -2.88 -18.18 5.33
N GLU A 20 -2.59 -18.59 6.56
CA GLU A 20 -3.00 -17.84 7.74
C GLU A 20 -2.36 -16.46 7.75
N GLN A 21 -3.13 -15.44 8.14
CA GLN A 21 -2.68 -14.05 8.18
C GLN A 21 -1.82 -13.77 9.42
N CYS A 22 -0.89 -12.84 9.29
CA CYS A 22 0.00 -12.39 10.34
C CYS A 22 0.26 -10.87 10.24
N ARG A 23 1.07 -10.32 11.15
CA ARG A 23 1.33 -8.86 11.24
C ARG A 23 1.79 -8.20 9.95
N LYS A 24 2.57 -8.91 9.11
CA LYS A 24 3.04 -8.34 7.84
C LYS A 24 1.94 -8.21 6.80
N ASP A 25 0.89 -9.03 6.90
CA ASP A 25 -0.23 -9.05 5.96
C ASP A 25 -1.10 -7.79 6.14
N ASP A 26 -1.22 -7.30 7.37
CA ASP A 26 -1.82 -6.00 7.67
C ASP A 26 -0.99 -4.85 7.08
N LEU A 27 0.34 -4.90 7.21
CA LEU A 27 1.25 -3.90 6.61
C LEU A 27 1.20 -3.89 5.09
N GLU A 28 1.13 -5.07 4.46
CA GLU A 28 0.96 -5.18 3.00
C GLU A 28 -0.36 -4.53 2.56
N SER A 29 -1.45 -4.81 3.28
CA SER A 29 -2.76 -4.23 3.01
C SER A 29 -2.77 -2.71 3.21
N TRP A 30 -2.09 -2.22 4.24
CA TRP A 30 -1.90 -0.80 4.49
C TRP A 30 -1.11 -0.11 3.37
N LEU A 31 -0.01 -0.70 2.91
CA LEU A 31 0.78 -0.14 1.82
C LEU A 31 -0.03 -0.02 0.52
N TYR A 32 -0.87 -1.00 0.21
CA TYR A 32 -1.79 -0.89 -0.95
C TYR A 32 -2.75 0.29 -0.84
N GLN A 33 -3.29 0.56 0.36
CA GLN A 33 -4.13 1.74 0.59
C GLN A 33 -3.33 3.03 0.40
N GLN A 34 -2.10 3.11 0.93
CA GLN A 34 -1.23 4.28 0.74
C GLN A 34 -0.92 4.55 -0.74
N VAL A 35 -0.67 3.50 -1.53
CA VAL A 35 -0.46 3.61 -2.97
C VAL A 35 -1.70 4.14 -3.69
N GLU A 36 -2.90 3.62 -3.35
CA GLU A 36 -4.14 4.10 -3.98
C GLU A 36 -4.46 5.55 -3.57
N LEU A 37 -4.21 5.94 -2.32
CA LEU A 37 -4.37 7.33 -1.87
C LEU A 37 -3.40 8.27 -2.63
N THR A 38 -2.17 7.82 -2.88
CA THR A 38 -1.14 8.64 -3.53
C THR A 38 -1.37 8.79 -5.04
N THR A 39 -1.81 7.72 -5.71
CA THR A 39 -1.88 7.65 -7.18
C THR A 39 -3.30 7.59 -7.74
N GLY A 40 -4.31 7.43 -6.88
CA GLY A 40 -5.73 7.26 -7.24
C GLY A 40 -6.08 5.87 -7.80
N ARG A 41 -5.11 4.95 -7.92
CA ARG A 41 -5.33 3.64 -8.55
C ARG A 41 -4.45 2.52 -7.98
N LEU A 42 -4.91 1.29 -8.18
CA LEU A 42 -4.11 0.08 -8.08
C LEU A 42 -4.12 -0.66 -9.42
N PRO A 43 -3.04 -1.37 -9.81
CA PRO A 43 -2.96 -2.07 -11.09
C PRO A 43 -4.10 -3.08 -11.33
N TRP A 44 -4.59 -3.69 -10.25
CA TRP A 44 -5.66 -4.69 -10.27
C TRP A 44 -7.06 -4.13 -9.97
N LYS A 45 -7.26 -2.80 -9.93
CA LYS A 45 -8.54 -2.16 -9.56
C LYS A 45 -9.75 -2.66 -10.37
N ASN A 46 -9.55 -2.94 -11.66
CA ASN A 46 -10.60 -3.36 -12.59
C ASN A 46 -10.63 -4.87 -12.86
N MET A 47 -9.80 -5.66 -12.16
CA MET A 47 -9.76 -7.11 -12.31
C MET A 47 -10.89 -7.75 -11.49
N LYS A 48 -11.64 -8.65 -12.12
CA LYS A 48 -12.78 -9.35 -11.48
C LYS A 48 -12.38 -10.70 -10.87
N ASP A 49 -11.42 -11.38 -11.49
CA ASP A 49 -10.97 -12.70 -11.07
C ASP A 49 -9.94 -12.60 -9.93
N ARG A 50 -10.15 -13.38 -8.86
CA ARG A 50 -9.29 -13.31 -7.66
C ARG A 50 -7.90 -13.85 -7.95
N ASP A 51 -7.77 -14.88 -8.78
CA ASP A 51 -6.49 -15.48 -9.12
C ASP A 51 -5.67 -14.52 -9.98
N ASP A 52 -6.32 -13.80 -10.89
CA ASP A 52 -5.66 -12.77 -11.70
C ASP A 52 -5.19 -11.58 -10.86
N VAL A 53 -5.96 -11.14 -9.87
CA VAL A 53 -5.51 -10.15 -8.88
C VAL A 53 -4.26 -10.66 -8.15
N GLY A 54 -4.27 -11.91 -7.68
CA GLY A 54 -3.13 -12.55 -7.02
C GLY A 54 -1.88 -12.62 -7.92
N LYS A 55 -2.05 -12.99 -9.19
CA LYS A 55 -0.96 -13.02 -10.19
C LYS A 55 -0.41 -11.61 -10.44
N CYS A 56 -1.27 -10.61 -10.60
CA CYS A 56 -0.87 -9.22 -10.81
C CYS A 56 -0.07 -8.69 -9.61
N LYS A 57 -0.53 -8.96 -8.37
CA LYS A 57 0.22 -8.62 -7.15
C LYS A 57 1.60 -9.24 -7.11
N LYS A 58 1.73 -10.53 -7.45
CA LYS A 58 3.02 -11.23 -7.54
C LYS A 58 3.91 -10.64 -8.63
N LEU A 59 3.35 -10.29 -9.78
CA LEU A 59 4.08 -9.65 -10.87
C LEU A 59 4.68 -8.31 -10.41
N CYS A 60 3.90 -7.49 -9.71
CA CYS A 60 4.34 -6.20 -9.18
C CYS A 60 5.46 -6.29 -8.11
N ARG A 61 5.79 -7.49 -7.61
CA ARG A 61 6.95 -7.72 -6.73
C ARG A 61 8.26 -7.89 -7.49
N GLN A 62 8.19 -8.14 -8.81
CA GLN A 62 9.37 -8.27 -9.66
C GLN A 62 9.96 -6.89 -9.97
N LYS A 63 11.29 -6.80 -10.07
CA LYS A 63 12.02 -5.54 -10.24
C LYS A 63 11.59 -4.80 -11.50
N GLU A 64 11.25 -5.53 -12.55
CA GLU A 64 10.85 -5.05 -13.87
C GLU A 64 9.47 -4.39 -13.83
N TYR A 65 8.58 -4.86 -12.95
CA TYR A 65 7.17 -4.45 -12.88
C TYR A 65 6.82 -3.66 -11.63
N VAL A 66 7.76 -3.43 -10.71
CA VAL A 66 7.50 -2.69 -9.47
C VAL A 66 6.96 -1.28 -9.71
N LYS A 67 7.32 -0.68 -10.86
CA LYS A 67 6.80 0.63 -11.28
C LYS A 67 5.32 0.61 -11.67
N GLU A 68 4.75 -0.53 -12.02
CA GLU A 68 3.31 -0.65 -12.23
C GLU A 68 2.55 -0.35 -10.93
N LEU A 69 3.09 -0.81 -9.79
CA LEU A 69 2.50 -0.56 -8.48
C LEU A 69 2.92 0.79 -7.88
N LEU A 70 4.21 1.12 -7.90
CA LEU A 70 4.76 2.27 -7.18
C LEU A 70 5.07 3.47 -8.08
N GLY A 71 4.65 3.45 -9.35
CA GLY A 71 4.82 4.56 -10.28
C GLY A 71 4.05 5.79 -9.80
N GLY A 72 4.77 6.88 -9.53
CA GLY A 72 4.18 8.11 -8.97
C GLY A 72 4.15 8.14 -7.44
N CYS A 73 4.59 7.08 -6.74
CA CYS A 73 4.77 7.11 -5.30
C CYS A 73 6.18 7.61 -4.90
N PRO A 74 6.35 8.11 -3.66
CA PRO A 74 7.67 8.35 -3.08
C PRO A 74 8.56 7.10 -3.14
N ARG A 75 9.86 7.28 -3.39
CA ARG A 75 10.82 6.17 -3.48
C ARG A 75 10.89 5.34 -2.20
N GLU A 76 10.58 5.94 -1.06
CA GLU A 76 10.58 5.34 0.27
C GLU A 76 9.52 4.23 0.37
N TYR A 77 8.44 4.26 -0.42
CA TYR A 77 7.46 3.18 -0.48
C TYR A 77 8.07 1.87 -0.97
N LEU A 78 9.09 1.92 -1.85
CA LEU A 78 9.84 0.73 -2.26
C LEU A 78 10.67 0.16 -1.10
N ALA A 79 11.23 1.02 -0.25
CA ALA A 79 11.97 0.58 0.93
C ALA A 79 11.03 -0.08 1.95
N ILE A 80 9.84 0.49 2.18
CA ILE A 80 8.79 -0.10 3.01
C ILE A 80 8.34 -1.45 2.44
N LEU A 81 8.08 -1.52 1.13
CA LEU A 81 7.68 -2.77 0.47
C LEU A 81 8.71 -3.89 0.68
N ARG A 82 10.00 -3.58 0.47
CA ARG A 82 11.10 -4.53 0.70
C ARG A 82 11.22 -4.95 2.16
N LEU A 83 10.98 -4.03 3.10
CA LEU A 83 10.93 -4.35 4.52
C LEU A 83 9.81 -5.37 4.78
N ILE A 84 8.58 -5.10 4.32
CA ILE A 84 7.43 -6.00 4.46
C ILE A 84 7.72 -7.39 3.85
N ASP A 85 8.28 -7.43 2.64
CA ASP A 85 8.60 -8.69 1.94
C ASP A 85 9.67 -9.51 2.68
N SER A 86 10.56 -8.87 3.44
CA SER A 86 11.58 -9.54 4.25
C SER A 86 11.05 -10.19 5.54
N LEU A 87 9.84 -9.81 5.98
CA LEU A 87 9.24 -10.31 7.22
C LEU A 87 8.76 -11.77 7.08
N ARG A 88 9.00 -12.54 8.14
CA ARG A 88 8.45 -13.89 8.33
C ARG A 88 7.16 -13.83 9.14
N TYR A 89 6.46 -14.95 9.21
CA TYR A 89 5.15 -15.05 9.88
C TYR A 89 5.19 -14.56 11.34
N TYR A 90 6.19 -14.99 12.12
CA TYR A 90 6.36 -14.57 13.52
C TYR A 90 7.19 -13.30 13.70
N SER A 91 7.69 -12.69 12.62
CA SER A 91 8.54 -11.48 12.73
C SER A 91 7.77 -10.34 13.39
N ASP A 92 8.48 -9.59 14.23
CA ASP A 92 8.01 -8.31 14.75
C ASP A 92 8.41 -7.21 13.74
N PRO A 93 7.45 -6.52 13.11
CA PRO A 93 7.80 -5.48 12.16
C PRO A 93 8.47 -4.29 12.86
N ASP A 94 9.51 -3.73 12.23
CA ASP A 94 10.12 -2.49 12.69
C ASP A 94 9.25 -1.29 12.27
N TYR A 95 8.20 -1.03 13.06
CA TYR A 95 7.28 0.07 12.82
C TYR A 95 7.98 1.44 12.89
N ALA A 96 8.99 1.59 13.75
CA ALA A 96 9.75 2.82 13.87
C ALA A 96 10.48 3.16 12.57
N ARG A 97 11.09 2.15 11.92
CA ARG A 97 11.73 2.31 10.61
C ARG A 97 10.74 2.64 9.50
N ILE A 98 9.54 2.05 9.53
CA ILE A 98 8.47 2.41 8.57
C ILE A 98 8.09 3.88 8.74
N CYS A 99 7.89 4.37 9.97
CA CYS A 99 7.60 5.77 10.23
C CYS A 99 8.74 6.70 9.79
N GLU A 100 10.00 6.28 9.94
CA GLU A 100 11.15 7.04 9.45
C GLU A 100 11.13 7.20 7.92
N TYR A 101 10.83 6.13 7.18
CA TYR A 101 10.65 6.20 5.73
C TYR A 101 9.52 7.14 5.31
N LEU A 102 8.41 7.19 6.06
CA LEU A 102 7.33 8.15 5.78
C LEU A 102 7.79 9.61 6.01
N ARG A 103 8.54 9.89 7.07
CA ARG A 103 9.11 11.22 7.31
C ARG A 103 10.14 11.60 6.24
N GLU A 104 10.94 10.65 5.78
CA GLU A 104 11.85 10.83 4.64
C GLU A 104 11.08 11.15 3.36
N ALA A 105 9.97 10.46 3.09
CA ALA A 105 9.10 10.74 1.94
C ALA A 105 8.58 12.19 1.98
N ILE A 106 8.10 12.65 3.14
CA ILE A 106 7.63 14.04 3.32
C ILE A 106 8.75 15.03 2.99
N ARG A 107 9.93 14.86 3.59
CA ARG A 107 11.08 15.75 3.37
C ARG A 107 11.58 15.73 1.93
N ASN A 108 11.75 14.55 1.34
CA ASN A 108 12.34 14.39 0.01
C ASN A 108 11.42 14.85 -1.12
N ASN A 109 10.11 14.89 -0.88
CA ASN A 109 9.12 15.42 -1.84
C ASN A 109 8.69 16.86 -1.52
N ASN A 110 9.28 17.48 -0.49
CA ASN A 110 9.00 18.85 -0.06
C ASN A 110 7.51 19.12 0.16
N VAL A 111 6.82 18.18 0.82
CA VAL A 111 5.41 18.31 1.19
C VAL A 111 5.28 18.60 2.68
N SER A 112 4.21 19.27 3.08
CA SER A 112 3.86 19.47 4.49
C SER A 112 2.96 18.33 4.96
N GLU A 113 3.05 17.99 6.25
CA GLU A 113 2.15 17.00 6.87
C GLU A 113 0.74 17.57 7.10
N TYR A 114 0.65 18.88 7.33
CA TYR A 114 -0.58 19.61 7.58
C TYR A 114 -0.58 20.94 6.82
N PRO A 115 -1.75 21.54 6.55
CA PRO A 115 -3.10 21.00 6.77
C PRO A 115 -3.44 19.87 5.79
N TYR A 116 -4.39 19.01 6.16
CA TYR A 116 -4.89 17.95 5.29
C TYR A 116 -5.79 18.50 4.18
N ASP A 117 -5.94 17.74 3.10
CA ASP A 117 -6.74 18.14 1.94
C ASP A 117 -8.16 18.59 2.31
N TRP A 118 -8.83 17.92 3.26
CA TRP A 118 -10.18 18.26 3.69
C TRP A 118 -10.26 19.49 4.60
N GLU A 119 -9.18 19.87 5.27
CA GLU A 119 -9.13 21.10 6.08
C GLU A 119 -9.06 22.33 5.17
N MET A 120 -8.32 22.21 4.06
CA MET A 120 -8.21 23.24 3.03
C MET A 120 -9.52 23.49 2.26
N LEU A 121 -10.41 22.50 2.21
CA LEU A 121 -11.73 22.66 1.59
C LEU A 121 -12.61 23.60 2.43
N ASN A 122 -12.58 23.46 3.75
CA ASN A 122 -13.42 24.25 4.67
C ASN A 122 -13.02 25.73 4.69
N GLU A 123 -11.73 26.05 4.55
CA GLU A 123 -11.27 27.45 4.47
C GLU A 123 -11.75 28.16 3.21
N LYS A 124 -11.84 27.44 2.08
CA LYS A 124 -12.36 28.00 0.82
C LYS A 124 -13.87 28.22 0.88
N THR A 125 -14.63 27.30 1.47
CA THR A 125 -16.09 27.45 1.63
C THR A 125 -16.46 28.53 2.66
N ALA A 126 -15.60 28.81 3.64
CA ALA A 126 -15.80 29.90 4.60
C ALA A 126 -15.39 31.29 4.06
N ALA A 127 -14.64 31.33 2.95
CA ALA A 127 -14.22 32.56 2.27
C ALA A 127 -15.15 32.96 1.11
N GLU A 128 -16.16 32.14 0.79
CA GLU A 128 -17.26 32.40 -0.16
C GLU A 128 -18.53 32.84 0.58
#